data_AF-A0A7K1FHN5-F1
#
_entry.id   AF-A0A7K1FHN5-F1
#
_cell.length_a   1.000
_cell.length_b   1.000
_cell.length_c   1.000
_cell.angle_alpha   90.00
_cell.angle_beta   90.00
_cell.angle_gamma   90.00
#
_symmetry.space_group_name_H-M   'P 1'
#
loop_
_entity.id
_entity.type
_entity.pdbx_description
1 polymer ?
#
loop_
_entity_poly.entity_id
_entity_poly.type
_entity_poly.pdbx_seq_one_letter_code
_entity_poly.pdbx_strand_id
1 'polypeptide(L)'
;MDAARPDDARPGSALRDRIVDEVLAGIRHSVRCVSATTARPSAAVLVKGGGDPLRILGSDATRWALLRRSPARSITLDPAVWTSYRTTNPVFAVQSAHARLSRAQAGAGVLGQTPGADSTRERVRTLVAGYRGVLADAARSAAPHRLALHLDELADATHRWLDTRLPAVRTPELTRDLGRTRHVLRHGLGLAGVTAPEYL
;
A
#
# COMPACT_ATOMS: atom_id res chain seq x y z
N MET A 1 10.54 8.28 42.48
CA MET A 1 10.38 9.39 41.52
C MET A 1 11.54 9.24 40.54
N ASP A 2 11.35 8.36 39.56
CA ASP A 2 12.40 7.94 38.63
C ASP A 2 12.17 8.67 37.31
N ALA A 3 13.05 9.63 37.02
CA ALA A 3 12.96 10.47 35.83
C ALA A 3 13.46 9.67 34.63
N ALA A 4 12.54 9.20 33.80
CA ALA A 4 12.85 8.57 32.52
C ALA A 4 13.73 9.51 31.68
N ARG A 5 14.96 9.07 31.40
CA ARG A 5 15.90 9.75 30.51
C ARG A 5 15.29 9.94 29.11
N PRO A 6 15.35 11.14 28.52
CA PRO A 6 14.84 11.39 27.17
C PRO A 6 15.94 11.09 26.13
N ASP A 7 16.40 9.84 26.00
CA ASP A 7 17.35 9.49 24.91
C ASP A 7 17.43 7.99 24.57
N ASP A 8 16.28 7.28 24.54
CA ASP A 8 16.21 5.87 24.14
C ASP A 8 15.46 5.69 22.80
N ALA A 9 15.60 6.67 21.90
CA ALA A 9 15.06 6.61 20.54
C ALA A 9 15.80 5.52 19.73
N ARG A 10 15.36 4.26 19.89
CA ARG A 10 15.91 3.13 19.13
C ARG A 10 15.85 3.44 17.63
N PRO A 11 16.89 3.17 16.83
CA PRO A 11 17.04 3.67 15.46
C PRO A 11 15.85 3.39 14.53
N GLY A 12 15.09 2.30 14.74
CA GLY A 12 13.89 1.97 13.98
C GLY A 12 12.67 2.87 14.24
N SER A 13 12.59 3.53 15.39
CA SER A 13 11.49 4.47 15.75
C SER A 13 11.61 5.78 14.96
N ALA A 14 12.80 6.39 14.95
CA ALA A 14 13.08 7.60 14.19
C ALA A 14 12.90 7.42 12.67
N LEU A 15 13.30 6.26 12.12
CA LEU A 15 13.08 5.94 10.71
C LEU A 15 11.59 5.87 10.37
N ARG A 16 10.79 5.24 11.23
CA ARG A 16 9.35 5.13 11.04
C ARG A 16 8.69 6.50 11.06
N ASP A 17 9.04 7.35 12.01
CA ASP A 17 8.44 8.69 12.14
C ASP A 17 8.73 9.54 10.90
N ARG A 18 9.97 9.50 10.39
CA ARG A 18 10.34 10.17 9.13
C ARG A 18 9.50 9.68 7.94
N ILE A 19 9.37 8.37 7.75
CA ILE A 19 8.56 7.79 6.67
C ILE A 19 7.10 8.23 6.82
N VAL A 20 6.56 8.17 8.02
CA VAL A 20 5.18 8.57 8.31
C VAL A 20 4.93 10.03 7.98
N ASP A 21 5.86 10.92 8.31
CA ASP A 21 5.76 12.35 8.03
C ASP A 21 5.87 12.65 6.53
N GLU A 22 6.80 12.01 5.82
CA GLU A 22 6.91 12.08 4.37
C GLU A 22 5.60 11.66 3.68
N VAL A 23 5.04 10.52 4.09
CA VAL A 23 3.79 10.00 3.51
C VAL A 23 2.63 10.94 3.82
N LEU A 24 2.50 11.43 5.05
CA LEU A 24 1.42 12.37 5.40
C LEU A 24 1.54 13.71 4.68
N ALA A 25 2.75 14.22 4.47
CA ALA A 25 2.98 15.41 3.67
C ALA A 25 2.50 15.17 2.22
N GLY A 26 2.87 14.04 1.62
CA GLY A 26 2.41 13.64 0.28
C GLY A 26 0.89 13.50 0.19
N ILE A 27 0.26 12.84 1.17
CA ILE A 27 -1.20 12.69 1.23
C ILE A 27 -1.87 14.07 1.29
N ARG A 28 -1.43 14.96 2.20
CA ARG A 28 -1.99 16.31 2.37
C ARG A 28 -1.87 17.13 1.10
N HIS A 29 -0.72 17.06 0.42
CA HIS A 29 -0.52 17.70 -0.88
C HIS A 29 -1.52 17.19 -1.92
N SER A 30 -1.71 15.86 -1.99
CA SER A 30 -2.65 15.24 -2.92
C SER A 30 -4.11 15.62 -2.67
N VAL A 31 -4.53 15.80 -1.41
CA VAL A 31 -5.92 16.16 -1.04
C VAL A 31 -6.17 17.67 -0.85
N ARG A 32 -5.16 18.53 -1.02
CA ARG A 32 -5.22 19.98 -0.73
C ARG A 32 -5.96 20.31 0.58
N CYS A 33 -5.67 19.60 1.65
CA CYS A 33 -6.18 19.93 2.99
C CYS A 33 -5.15 20.74 3.77
N VAL A 34 -5.58 21.84 4.40
CA VAL A 34 -4.78 22.65 5.34
C VAL A 34 -4.94 22.08 6.76
N SER A 35 -3.84 22.18 7.52
CA SER A 35 -3.38 21.37 8.65
C SER A 35 -4.26 21.19 9.89
N ALA A 36 -3.95 20.12 10.64
CA ALA A 36 -3.72 20.17 12.09
C ALA A 36 -2.54 19.24 12.44
N THR A 37 -1.60 19.72 13.27
CA THR A 37 -0.43 18.97 13.77
C THR A 37 -0.76 18.44 15.16
N THR A 38 -0.69 17.13 15.34
CA THR A 38 -0.67 16.50 16.67
C THR A 38 0.50 15.53 16.75
N ALA A 39 1.22 15.62 17.87
CA ALA A 39 2.30 14.71 18.26
C ALA A 39 1.76 13.27 18.38
N ARG A 40 2.55 12.29 17.93
CA ARG A 40 2.13 10.89 17.81
C ARG A 40 3.07 9.96 18.58
N PRO A 41 2.54 8.92 19.25
CA PRO A 41 3.37 7.92 19.90
C PRO A 41 4.08 7.04 18.86
N SER A 42 5.40 6.89 19.01
CA SER A 42 6.25 6.03 18.20
C SER A 42 6.45 4.69 18.89
N ALA A 43 6.11 3.58 18.21
CA ALA A 43 6.35 2.22 18.72
C ALA A 43 7.57 1.57 18.06
N ALA A 44 8.30 0.79 18.85
CA ALA A 44 9.52 0.10 18.45
C ALA A 44 9.30 -0.93 17.32
N VAL A 45 10.22 -0.94 16.36
CA VAL A 45 10.26 -1.87 15.23
C VAL A 45 11.45 -2.80 15.42
N LEU A 46 11.21 -4.12 15.32
CA LEU A 46 12.25 -5.14 15.44
C LEU A 46 12.22 -6.05 14.21
N VAL A 47 13.41 -6.39 13.69
CA VAL A 47 13.58 -7.45 12.68
C VAL A 47 13.94 -8.74 13.40
N LYS A 48 13.35 -9.87 13.01
CA LYS A 48 13.70 -11.18 13.57
C LYS A 48 15.18 -11.47 13.26
N GLY A 49 15.98 -11.71 14.30
CA GLY A 49 17.44 -11.89 14.18
C GLY A 49 18.27 -10.60 14.30
N GLY A 50 17.63 -9.43 14.43
CA GLY A 50 18.31 -8.13 14.56
C GLY A 50 18.89 -7.60 13.26
N GLY A 51 19.38 -6.35 13.29
CA GLY A 51 20.00 -5.66 12.15
C GLY A 51 19.12 -4.61 11.45
N ASP A 52 19.73 -3.87 10.52
CA ASP A 52 19.08 -2.79 9.77
C ASP A 52 18.01 -3.35 8.79
N PRO A 53 16.72 -2.99 8.97
CA PRO A 53 15.64 -3.43 8.09
C PRO A 53 15.88 -3.08 6.61
N LEU A 54 16.47 -1.91 6.32
CA LEU A 54 16.69 -1.47 4.94
C LEU A 54 17.65 -2.40 4.21
N ARG A 55 18.69 -2.86 4.90
CA ARG A 55 19.68 -3.79 4.34
C ARG A 55 19.14 -5.21 4.19
N ILE A 56 18.27 -5.65 5.11
CA ILE A 56 17.78 -7.03 5.16
C ILE A 56 16.55 -7.24 4.27
N LEU A 57 15.59 -6.30 4.30
CA LEU A 57 14.31 -6.42 3.61
C LEU A 57 14.30 -5.65 2.27
N GLY A 58 15.18 -4.67 2.11
CA GLY A 58 15.10 -3.68 1.04
C GLY A 58 14.20 -2.49 1.40
N SER A 59 14.33 -1.42 0.60
CA SER A 59 13.63 -0.14 0.83
C SER A 59 12.11 -0.31 0.81
N ASP A 60 11.57 -0.88 -0.26
CA ASP A 60 10.12 -1.00 -0.47
C ASP A 60 9.42 -1.81 0.64
N ALA A 61 9.95 -2.99 0.96
CA ALA A 61 9.40 -3.85 2.00
C ALA A 61 9.48 -3.20 3.38
N THR A 62 10.59 -2.52 3.69
CA THR A 62 10.75 -1.80 4.95
C THR A 62 9.73 -0.68 5.07
N ARG A 63 9.61 0.18 4.04
CA ARG A 63 8.68 1.32 4.06
C ARG A 63 7.24 0.85 4.18
N TRP A 64 6.85 -0.17 3.42
CA TRP A 64 5.51 -0.74 3.49
C TRP A 64 5.21 -1.34 4.87
N ALA A 65 6.12 -2.13 5.43
CA ALA A 65 5.96 -2.75 6.74
C ALA A 65 5.77 -1.74 7.87
N LEU A 66 6.52 -0.64 7.82
CA LEU A 66 6.46 0.46 8.79
C LEU A 66 5.17 1.28 8.65
N LEU A 67 4.75 1.55 7.41
CA LEU A 67 3.58 2.35 7.09
C LEU A 67 2.27 1.66 7.45
N ARG A 68 2.17 0.36 7.16
CA ARG A 68 0.94 -0.45 7.26
C ARG A 68 0.41 -0.58 8.70
N ARG A 69 1.15 -0.12 9.71
CA ARG A 69 0.85 -0.39 11.12
C ARG A 69 0.33 0.83 11.88
N SER A 70 -0.70 0.56 12.69
CA SER A 70 -1.14 1.45 13.75
C SER A 70 -0.07 1.56 14.86
N PRO A 71 0.14 2.74 15.46
CA PRO A 71 1.22 3.02 16.41
C PRO A 71 1.22 2.25 17.74
N ALA A 72 0.25 1.39 18.02
CA ALA A 72 0.05 0.87 19.39
C ALA A 72 0.86 -0.40 19.78
N ARG A 73 1.53 -1.12 18.86
CA ARG A 73 2.22 -2.39 19.22
C ARG A 73 3.55 -2.58 18.49
N SER A 74 4.56 -3.09 19.22
CA SER A 74 5.84 -3.55 18.66
C SER A 74 5.62 -4.76 17.74
N ILE A 75 6.43 -4.87 16.68
CA ILE A 75 6.36 -5.99 15.75
C ILE A 75 7.74 -6.54 15.43
N THR A 76 7.78 -7.87 15.25
CA THR A 76 8.90 -8.61 14.68
C THR A 76 8.61 -8.88 13.20
N LEU A 77 9.41 -8.28 12.31
CA LEU A 77 9.34 -8.55 10.87
C LEU A 77 10.13 -9.83 10.56
N ASP A 78 9.50 -10.78 9.88
CA ASP A 78 10.17 -12.00 9.40
C ASP A 78 10.73 -11.78 7.99
N PRO A 79 12.05 -11.74 7.80
CA PRO A 79 12.66 -11.55 6.49
C PRO A 79 12.17 -12.54 5.44
N ALA A 80 11.89 -13.80 5.81
CA ALA A 80 11.44 -14.81 4.86
C ALA A 80 10.08 -14.48 4.23
N VAL A 81 9.23 -13.73 4.94
CA VAL A 81 7.96 -13.23 4.39
C VAL A 81 8.20 -12.01 3.52
N TRP A 82 8.93 -11.03 4.04
CA TRP A 82 9.04 -9.69 3.44
C TRP A 82 9.96 -9.63 2.21
N THR A 83 10.82 -10.62 2.00
CA THR A 83 11.63 -10.77 0.77
C THR A 83 11.01 -11.74 -0.25
N SER A 84 9.89 -12.39 0.09
CA SER A 84 9.27 -13.38 -0.80
C SER A 84 8.50 -12.73 -1.95
N TYR A 85 8.60 -13.34 -3.13
CA TYR A 85 7.78 -13.03 -4.31
C TYR A 85 6.46 -13.81 -4.29
N ARG A 86 5.73 -13.73 -3.17
CA ARG A 86 4.44 -14.40 -2.97
C ARG A 86 3.42 -13.38 -2.51
N THR A 87 2.15 -13.61 -2.81
CA THR A 87 1.05 -12.72 -2.38
C THR A 87 0.85 -12.68 -0.85
N THR A 88 1.48 -13.62 -0.11
CA THR A 88 1.60 -13.54 1.35
C THR A 88 2.46 -12.37 1.82
N ASN A 89 3.35 -11.85 0.96
CA ASN A 89 4.07 -10.61 1.17
C ASN A 89 3.19 -9.42 0.74
N PRO A 90 2.72 -8.57 1.68
CA PRO A 90 1.76 -7.51 1.36
C PRO A 90 2.27 -6.52 0.32
N VAL A 91 3.55 -6.14 0.36
CA VAL A 91 4.09 -5.18 -0.62
C VAL A 91 4.12 -5.79 -2.02
N PHE A 92 4.53 -7.06 -2.12
CA PHE A 92 4.56 -7.78 -3.39
C PHE A 92 3.15 -8.00 -3.95
N ALA A 93 2.16 -8.28 -3.10
CA ALA A 93 0.76 -8.40 -3.54
C ALA A 93 0.30 -7.10 -4.25
N VAL A 94 0.50 -5.94 -3.62
CA VAL A 94 0.12 -4.65 -4.23
C VAL A 94 0.91 -4.33 -5.50
N GLN A 95 2.23 -4.58 -5.50
CA GLN A 95 3.07 -4.37 -6.69
C GLN A 95 2.68 -5.30 -7.85
N SER A 96 2.40 -6.57 -7.57
CA SER A 96 1.97 -7.55 -8.57
C SER A 96 0.59 -7.23 -9.14
N ALA A 97 -0.34 -6.70 -8.34
CA ALA A 97 -1.62 -6.19 -8.84
C ALA A 97 -1.41 -5.05 -9.85
N HIS A 98 -0.52 -4.08 -9.55
CA HIS A 98 -0.18 -2.99 -10.46
C HIS A 98 0.48 -3.50 -11.76
N ALA A 99 1.42 -4.43 -11.68
CA ALA A 99 2.07 -5.04 -12.85
C ALA A 99 1.06 -5.80 -13.73
N ARG A 100 0.17 -6.59 -13.11
CA ARG A 100 -0.91 -7.31 -13.84
C ARG A 100 -1.86 -6.34 -14.55
N LEU A 101 -2.24 -5.22 -13.92
CA LEU A 101 -3.04 -4.19 -14.57
C LEU A 101 -2.31 -3.50 -15.72
N SER A 102 -1.01 -3.25 -15.58
CA SER A 102 -0.18 -2.66 -16.65
C SER A 102 -0.16 -3.57 -17.88
N ARG A 103 0.04 -4.88 -17.66
CA ARG A 103 -0.04 -5.91 -18.71
C ARG A 103 -1.44 -5.99 -19.31
N ALA A 104 -2.48 -5.99 -18.47
CA ALA A 104 -3.86 -5.99 -18.90
C ALA A 104 -4.15 -4.79 -19.79
N GLN A 105 -3.75 -3.57 -19.44
CA GLN A 105 -3.93 -2.42 -20.32
C GLN A 105 -3.19 -2.55 -21.65
N ALA A 106 -1.97 -3.11 -21.63
CA ALA A 106 -1.14 -3.30 -22.83
C ALA A 106 -1.65 -4.35 -23.82
N GLY A 107 -2.73 -5.07 -23.52
CA GLY A 107 -3.27 -6.11 -24.43
C GLY A 107 -3.05 -7.53 -23.93
N ALA A 108 -2.21 -7.72 -22.91
CA ALA A 108 -1.83 -9.04 -22.42
C ALA A 108 -2.84 -9.57 -21.39
N GLY A 109 -3.29 -10.82 -21.54
CA GLY A 109 -4.19 -11.48 -20.59
C GLY A 109 -4.92 -12.67 -21.21
N VAL A 110 -5.45 -13.57 -20.37
CA VAL A 110 -6.29 -14.67 -20.82
C VAL A 110 -7.70 -14.14 -21.08
N LEU A 111 -8.15 -14.27 -22.32
CA LEU A 111 -9.48 -13.84 -22.76
C LEU A 111 -10.52 -14.93 -22.52
N GLY A 112 -11.75 -14.54 -22.19
CA GLY A 112 -12.90 -15.43 -22.04
C GLY A 112 -13.95 -14.85 -21.11
N GLN A 113 -15.17 -15.36 -21.16
CA GLN A 113 -16.20 -14.97 -20.19
C GLN A 113 -16.14 -15.93 -18.99
N THR A 114 -16.03 -15.40 -17.78
CA THR A 114 -16.17 -16.19 -16.54
C THR A 114 -17.30 -15.61 -15.70
N PRO A 115 -18.28 -16.42 -15.27
CA PRO A 115 -19.30 -15.97 -14.33
C PRO A 115 -18.65 -15.43 -13.04
N GLY A 116 -19.11 -14.27 -12.56
CA GLY A 116 -18.62 -13.66 -11.32
C GLY A 116 -17.67 -12.46 -11.48
N ALA A 117 -17.18 -12.19 -12.70
CA ALA A 117 -16.32 -11.04 -13.01
C ALA A 117 -16.96 -9.69 -12.65
N ASP A 118 -18.29 -9.57 -12.74
CA ASP A 118 -18.99 -8.32 -12.45
C ASP A 118 -18.97 -7.95 -10.96
N SER A 119 -19.11 -8.93 -10.07
CA SER A 119 -19.11 -8.68 -8.62
C SER A 119 -17.72 -8.24 -8.11
N THR A 120 -16.65 -8.86 -8.60
CA THR A 120 -15.27 -8.51 -8.24
C THR A 120 -14.88 -7.16 -8.84
N ARG A 121 -15.31 -6.88 -10.08
CA ARG A 121 -15.15 -5.58 -10.73
C ARG A 121 -15.88 -4.47 -9.99
N GLU A 122 -17.10 -4.70 -9.53
CA GLU A 122 -17.87 -3.70 -8.78
C GLU A 122 -17.23 -3.39 -7.42
N ARG A 123 -16.63 -4.40 -6.76
CA ARG A 123 -15.83 -4.17 -5.56
C ARG A 123 -14.63 -3.26 -5.84
N VAL A 124 -13.90 -3.50 -6.93
CA VAL A 124 -12.78 -2.65 -7.35
C VAL A 124 -13.25 -1.20 -7.60
N ARG A 125 -14.37 -1.02 -8.31
CA ARG A 125 -14.95 0.32 -8.55
C ARG A 125 -15.27 1.06 -7.26
N THR A 126 -15.88 0.37 -6.31
CA THR A 126 -16.21 0.92 -4.99
C THR A 126 -14.96 1.41 -4.26
N LEU A 127 -13.90 0.58 -4.24
CA LEU A 127 -12.64 0.95 -3.59
C LEU A 127 -11.95 2.12 -4.29
N VAL A 128 -11.89 2.09 -5.63
CA VAL A 128 -11.35 3.20 -6.43
C VAL A 128 -12.11 4.51 -6.18
N ALA A 129 -13.44 4.48 -6.08
CA ALA A 129 -14.25 5.65 -5.78
C ALA A 129 -14.01 6.19 -4.35
N GLY A 130 -13.82 5.28 -3.38
CA GLY A 130 -13.55 5.64 -1.98
C GLY A 130 -12.14 6.17 -1.71
N TYR A 131 -11.18 5.94 -2.62
CA TYR A 131 -9.76 6.25 -2.43
C TYR A 131 -9.49 7.69 -1.95
N ARG A 132 -10.12 8.68 -2.57
CA ARG A 132 -9.93 10.09 -2.17
C ARG A 132 -10.42 10.38 -0.75
N GLY A 133 -11.52 9.76 -0.34
CA GLY A 133 -12.03 9.85 1.03
C GLY A 133 -11.04 9.25 2.02
N VAL A 134 -10.48 8.07 1.72
CA VAL A 134 -9.44 7.43 2.54
C VAL A 134 -8.22 8.33 2.71
N LEU A 135 -7.74 8.98 1.65
CA LEU A 135 -6.63 9.92 1.73
C LEU A 135 -6.95 11.12 2.64
N ALA A 136 -8.13 11.71 2.48
CA ALA A 136 -8.57 12.84 3.29
C ALA A 136 -8.68 12.44 4.77
N ASP A 137 -9.24 11.28 5.05
CA ASP A 137 -9.39 10.74 6.40
C ASP A 137 -8.03 10.42 7.02
N ALA A 138 -7.11 9.81 6.27
CA ALA A 138 -5.74 9.52 6.70
C ALA A 138 -4.98 10.80 7.03
N ALA A 139 -5.15 11.88 6.24
CA ALA A 139 -4.57 13.19 6.52
C ALA A 139 -5.12 13.83 7.80
N ARG A 140 -6.46 13.84 7.96
CA ARG A 140 -7.12 14.46 9.13
C ARG A 140 -6.82 13.75 10.44
N SER A 141 -6.80 12.42 10.42
CA SER A 141 -6.55 11.59 11.61
C SER A 141 -5.07 11.24 11.80
N ALA A 142 -4.19 11.76 10.93
CA ALA A 142 -2.76 11.48 10.95
C ALA A 142 -2.45 9.97 10.98
N ALA A 143 -3.24 9.21 10.22
CA ALA A 143 -3.32 7.75 10.24
C ALA A 143 -2.94 7.16 8.86
N PRO A 144 -1.65 7.22 8.46
CA PRO A 144 -1.24 6.85 7.11
C PRO A 144 -1.32 5.34 6.85
N HIS A 145 -1.40 4.51 7.89
CA HIS A 145 -1.70 3.08 7.76
C HIS A 145 -3.02 2.80 7.04
N ARG A 146 -3.98 3.73 7.08
CA ARG A 146 -5.25 3.62 6.33
C ARG A 146 -5.03 3.56 4.82
N LEU A 147 -4.03 4.28 4.29
CA LEU A 147 -3.65 4.20 2.89
C LEU A 147 -3.18 2.77 2.55
N ALA A 148 -2.25 2.23 3.33
CA ALA A 148 -1.71 0.89 3.10
C ALA A 148 -2.79 -0.20 3.16
N LEU A 149 -3.68 -0.15 4.17
CA LEU A 149 -4.79 -1.10 4.29
C LEU A 149 -5.77 -1.02 3.11
N HIS A 150 -6.06 0.19 2.64
CA HIS A 150 -6.92 0.36 1.47
C HIS A 150 -6.27 -0.17 0.19
N LEU A 151 -4.96 0.01 0.02
CA LEU A 151 -4.21 -0.52 -1.12
C LEU A 151 -4.10 -2.05 -1.08
N ASP A 152 -3.95 -2.66 0.11
CA ASP A 152 -4.02 -4.12 0.25
C ASP A 152 -5.38 -4.65 -0.21
N GLU A 153 -6.46 -4.02 0.25
CA GLU A 153 -7.82 -4.42 -0.10
C GLU A 153 -8.10 -4.24 -1.60
N LEU A 154 -7.61 -3.15 -2.18
CA LEU A 154 -7.70 -2.90 -3.61
C LEU A 154 -6.90 -3.94 -4.41
N ALA A 155 -5.69 -4.30 -3.98
CA ALA A 155 -4.86 -5.30 -4.64
C ALA A 155 -5.53 -6.69 -4.61
N ASP A 156 -6.06 -7.08 -3.47
CA ASP A 156 -6.78 -8.34 -3.28
C ASP A 156 -8.06 -8.41 -4.16
N ALA A 157 -8.87 -7.34 -4.18
CA ALA A 157 -10.01 -7.23 -5.08
C ALA A 157 -9.59 -7.25 -6.56
N THR A 158 -8.47 -6.60 -6.90
CA THR A 158 -7.91 -6.59 -8.25
C THR A 158 -7.43 -7.96 -8.68
N HIS A 159 -6.75 -8.71 -7.81
CA HIS A 159 -6.33 -10.08 -8.12
C HIS A 159 -7.52 -10.97 -8.42
N ARG A 160 -8.55 -10.96 -7.56
CA ARG A 160 -9.79 -11.69 -7.83
C ARG A 160 -10.45 -11.28 -9.14
N TRP A 161 -10.48 -9.99 -9.44
CA TRP A 161 -11.03 -9.50 -10.70
C TRP A 161 -10.22 -9.99 -11.91
N LEU A 162 -8.89 -9.91 -11.86
CA LEU A 162 -8.01 -10.31 -12.97
C LEU A 162 -7.79 -11.84 -13.07
N ASP A 163 -8.15 -12.61 -12.03
CA ASP A 163 -8.19 -14.07 -12.07
C ASP A 163 -9.43 -14.57 -12.82
N THR A 164 -10.49 -13.75 -12.91
CA THR A 164 -11.56 -14.00 -13.89
C THR A 164 -11.05 -13.72 -15.29
N ARG A 165 -11.48 -14.52 -16.27
CA ARG A 165 -11.09 -14.26 -17.67
C ARG A 165 -11.67 -12.91 -18.07
N LEU A 166 -10.81 -12.05 -18.62
CA LEU A 166 -11.25 -10.76 -19.15
C LEU A 166 -12.01 -11.01 -20.46
N PRO A 167 -13.08 -10.25 -20.76
CA PRO A 167 -13.81 -10.43 -22.00
C PRO A 167 -12.89 -10.22 -23.19
N ALA A 168 -13.12 -11.03 -24.25
CA ALA A 168 -12.31 -10.99 -25.47
C ALA A 168 -12.31 -9.61 -26.14
N VAL A 169 -13.44 -8.91 -26.04
CA VAL A 169 -13.58 -7.53 -26.53
C VAL A 169 -13.50 -6.57 -25.34
N ARG A 170 -12.61 -5.58 -25.46
CA ARG A 170 -12.45 -4.54 -24.45
C ARG A 170 -13.46 -3.43 -24.69
N THR A 171 -14.42 -3.31 -23.79
CA THR A 171 -15.34 -2.18 -23.80
C THR A 171 -14.64 -0.92 -23.28
N PRO A 172 -15.10 0.29 -23.64
CA PRO A 172 -14.59 1.54 -23.08
C PRO A 172 -14.62 1.58 -21.54
N GLU A 173 -15.63 0.96 -20.93
CA GLU A 173 -15.80 0.86 -19.48
C GLU A 173 -14.71 -0.02 -18.88
N LEU A 174 -14.38 -1.15 -19.52
CA LEU A 174 -13.31 -2.03 -19.05
C LEU A 174 -11.96 -1.31 -19.07
N THR A 175 -11.66 -0.64 -20.18
CA THR A 175 -10.42 0.15 -20.33
C THR A 175 -10.32 1.25 -19.27
N ARG A 176 -11.44 1.93 -18.99
CA ARG A 176 -11.52 2.96 -17.95
C ARG A 176 -11.28 2.39 -16.56
N ASP A 177 -11.91 1.26 -16.22
CA ASP A 177 -11.77 0.64 -14.89
C ASP A 177 -10.33 0.15 -14.66
N LEU A 178 -9.72 -0.50 -15.66
CA LEU A 178 -8.32 -0.92 -15.61
C LEU A 178 -7.39 0.29 -15.38
N GLY A 179 -7.59 1.37 -16.14
CA GLY A 179 -6.77 2.57 -16.03
C GLY A 179 -6.92 3.31 -14.71
N ARG A 180 -8.14 3.47 -14.20
CA ARG A 180 -8.39 4.09 -12.90
C ARG A 180 -7.79 3.27 -11.76
N THR A 181 -7.95 1.95 -11.80
CA THR A 181 -7.41 1.05 -10.77
C THR A 181 -5.88 1.10 -10.77
N ARG A 182 -5.23 1.02 -11.94
CA ARG A 182 -3.77 1.15 -12.06
C ARG A 182 -3.30 2.49 -11.52
N HIS A 183 -4.00 3.58 -11.86
CA HIS A 183 -3.65 4.91 -11.39
C HIS A 183 -3.70 5.01 -9.85
N VAL A 184 -4.76 4.49 -9.21
CA VAL A 184 -4.88 4.49 -7.75
C VAL A 184 -3.73 3.70 -7.10
N LEU A 185 -3.42 2.51 -7.61
CA LEU A 185 -2.30 1.71 -7.09
C LEU A 185 -0.96 2.42 -7.28
N ARG A 186 -0.69 2.96 -8.47
CA ARG A 186 0.54 3.71 -8.76
C ARG A 186 0.70 4.93 -7.86
N HIS A 187 -0.36 5.73 -7.73
CA HIS A 187 -0.36 6.93 -6.91
C HIS A 187 -0.19 6.57 -5.41
N GLY A 188 -0.91 5.56 -4.92
CA GLY A 188 -0.81 5.10 -3.54
C GLY A 188 0.56 4.52 -3.17
N LEU A 189 1.14 3.70 -4.05
CA LEU A 189 2.52 3.20 -3.89
C LEU A 189 3.54 4.34 -3.90
N GLY A 190 3.39 5.30 -4.83
CA GLY A 190 4.23 6.49 -4.89
C GLY A 190 4.15 7.34 -3.61
N LEU A 191 2.94 7.53 -3.06
CA LEU A 191 2.75 8.20 -1.77
C LEU A 191 3.42 7.45 -0.62
N ALA A 192 3.43 6.12 -0.64
CA ALA A 192 4.13 5.29 0.34
C ALA A 192 5.68 5.31 0.17
N GLY A 193 6.18 5.91 -0.90
CA GLY A 193 7.59 5.84 -1.29
C GLY A 193 8.02 4.42 -1.70
N VAL A 194 7.09 3.64 -2.25
CA VAL A 194 7.30 2.27 -2.71
C VAL A 194 7.21 2.23 -4.23
N THR A 195 8.04 1.40 -4.86
CA THR A 195 8.05 1.26 -6.32
C THR A 195 6.74 0.66 -6.84
N ALA A 196 6.24 1.19 -7.96
CA ALA A 196 5.11 0.65 -8.71
C ALA A 196 5.59 0.07 -10.05
N PRO A 197 6.08 -1.19 -10.07
CA PRO A 197 6.68 -1.78 -11.27
C PRO A 197 5.62 -2.06 -12.34
N GLU A 198 5.96 -1.82 -13.60
CA GLU A 198 5.09 -2.17 -14.74
C GLU A 198 5.16 -3.67 -15.08
N TYR A 199 6.25 -4.33 -14.67
CA TYR A 199 6.54 -5.74 -14.92
C TYR A 199 7.17 -6.37 -13.66
N LEU A 200 6.76 -7.60 -13.36
CA LEU A 200 7.27 -8.47 -12.29
C LEU A 200 7.33 -9.91 -12.79
#